data_AF-A0A9E4SZ00-F1
#
_entry.id   AF-A0A9E4SZ00-F1
#
_cell.length_a   1.000
_cell.length_b   1.000
_cell.length_c   1.000
_cell.angle_alpha   90.00
_cell.angle_beta   90.00
_cell.angle_gamma   90.00
#
_symmetry.space_group_name_H-M   'P 1'
#
loop_
_entity.id
_entity.type
_entity.pdbx_description
1 polymer ?
#
loop_
_entity_poly.entity_id
_entity_poly.type
_entity_poly.pdbx_seq_one_letter_code
_entity_poly.pdbx_strand_id
1 'polypeptide(L)'
;MNEQDVSDPTFWLSIAMKLPELADDPEGAEHLVDRFSGQYLQVLLRTSGKEATDHVWLAFWHYLVAPRTRRKPFGLSGRAADLLITEFQSALSRPS
;
A
#
# COMPACT_ATOMS: atom_id res chain seq x y z
N MET A 1 2.13 -17.55 6.70
CA MET A 1 1.15 -16.49 7.07
C MET A 1 -0.16 -16.88 6.40
N ASN A 2 -1.30 -16.87 7.09
CA ASN A 2 -2.54 -17.40 6.51
C ASN A 2 -3.05 -16.45 5.43
N GLU A 3 -3.69 -16.95 4.37
CA GLU A 3 -4.37 -16.15 3.33
C GLU A 3 -5.39 -15.14 3.91
N GLN A 4 -5.80 -15.36 5.18
CA GLN A 4 -6.65 -14.47 5.97
C GLN A 4 -5.95 -13.17 6.40
N ASP A 5 -4.62 -13.15 6.59
CA ASP A 5 -3.88 -11.96 7.01
C ASP A 5 -3.76 -10.91 5.89
N VAL A 6 -3.61 -11.35 4.64
CA VAL A 6 -3.44 -10.45 3.47
C VAL A 6 -4.74 -9.72 3.14
N SER A 7 -5.88 -10.28 3.52
CA SER A 7 -7.19 -9.64 3.35
C SER A 7 -7.58 -8.74 4.54
N ASP A 8 -6.83 -8.78 5.64
CA ASP A 8 -7.08 -7.97 6.84
C ASP A 8 -6.47 -6.56 6.67
N PRO A 9 -7.29 -5.50 6.65
CA PRO A 9 -6.79 -4.12 6.62
C PRO A 9 -5.85 -3.80 7.79
N THR A 10 -6.05 -4.43 8.96
CA THR A 10 -5.22 -4.22 10.16
C THR A 10 -3.79 -4.66 9.94
N PHE A 11 -3.57 -5.72 9.16
CA PHE A 11 -2.24 -6.19 8.79
C PHE A 11 -1.50 -5.13 7.97
N TRP A 12 -2.14 -4.57 6.93
CA TRP A 12 -1.55 -3.53 6.10
C TRP A 12 -1.31 -2.23 6.87
N LEU A 13 -2.22 -1.88 7.77
CA LEU A 13 -2.05 -0.74 8.67
C LEU A 13 -0.83 -0.92 9.56
N SER A 14 -0.60 -2.11 10.10
CA SER A 14 0.58 -2.40 10.91
C SER A 14 1.90 -2.22 10.15
N ILE A 15 1.91 -2.44 8.83
CA ILE A 15 3.06 -2.18 7.98
C ILE A 15 3.19 -0.68 7.69
N ALA A 16 2.10 -0.02 7.30
CA ALA A 16 2.08 1.41 6.99
C ALA A 16 2.54 2.26 8.18
N MET A 17 2.10 1.92 9.40
CA MET A 17 2.45 2.62 10.64
C MET A 17 3.93 2.48 11.05
N LYS A 18 4.73 1.66 10.35
CA LYS A 18 6.20 1.62 10.55
C LYS A 18 6.90 2.81 9.90
N LEU A 19 6.24 3.51 8.97
CA LEU A 19 6.78 4.71 8.34
C LEU A 19 6.52 5.93 9.22
N PRO A 20 7.55 6.71 9.58
CA PRO A 20 7.38 7.90 10.41
C PRO A 20 6.35 8.88 9.84
N GLU A 21 6.36 9.11 8.52
CA GLU A 21 5.42 10.01 7.83
C GLU A 21 3.94 9.62 8.02
N LEU A 22 3.65 8.34 8.27
CA LEU A 22 2.29 7.82 8.48
C LEU A 22 1.99 7.58 9.96
N ALA A 23 3.01 7.32 10.78
CA ALA A 23 2.86 7.20 12.23
C ALA A 23 2.37 8.51 12.86
N ASP A 24 2.81 9.66 12.32
CA ASP A 24 2.35 10.99 12.72
C ASP A 24 0.99 11.40 12.11
N ASP A 25 0.44 10.61 11.18
CA ASP A 25 -0.84 10.84 10.49
C ASP A 25 -1.67 9.53 10.37
N PRO A 26 -2.25 9.05 11.48
CA PRO A 26 -2.99 7.78 11.50
C PRO A 26 -4.23 7.80 10.60
N GLU A 27 -4.91 8.94 10.45
CA GLU A 27 -6.03 9.10 9.51
C GLU A 27 -5.55 8.94 8.05
N GLY A 28 -4.38 9.49 7.74
CA GLY A 28 -3.69 9.28 6.48
C GLY A 28 -3.35 7.81 6.21
N ALA A 29 -2.84 7.11 7.23
CA ALA A 29 -2.50 5.70 7.16
C ALA A 29 -3.73 4.81 6.92
N GLU A 30 -4.83 5.05 7.65
CA GLU A 30 -6.10 4.35 7.45
C GLU A 30 -6.64 4.57 6.04
N HIS A 31 -6.68 5.83 5.57
CA HIS A 31 -7.13 6.15 4.22
C HIS A 31 -6.28 5.49 3.13
N LEU A 32 -4.97 5.40 3.33
CA LEU A 32 -4.05 4.72 2.43
C LEU A 32 -4.39 3.22 2.35
N VAL A 33 -4.54 2.57 3.50
CA VAL A 33 -4.82 1.14 3.60
C VAL A 33 -6.17 0.79 3.00
N ASP A 34 -7.21 1.59 3.27
CA ASP A 34 -8.52 1.41 2.66
C ASP A 34 -8.44 1.44 1.14
N ARG A 35 -7.66 2.38 0.59
CA ARG A 35 -7.46 2.46 -0.86
C ARG A 35 -6.65 1.29 -1.40
N PHE A 36 -5.61 0.86 -0.70
CA PHE A 36 -4.80 -0.28 -1.09
C PHE A 36 -5.63 -1.57 -1.11
N SER A 37 -6.26 -1.92 0.01
CA SER A 37 -7.04 -3.15 0.18
C SER A 37 -8.28 -3.18 -0.71
N GLY A 38 -8.98 -2.05 -0.85
CA GLY A 38 -10.22 -1.95 -1.61
C GLY A 38 -10.04 -1.90 -3.13
N GLN A 39 -8.87 -1.46 -3.61
CA GLN A 39 -8.63 -1.30 -5.05
C GLN A 39 -7.38 -2.04 -5.53
N TYR A 40 -6.20 -1.62 -5.08
CA TYR A 40 -4.93 -2.07 -5.66
C TYR A 40 -4.66 -3.56 -5.37
N LEU A 41 -4.90 -4.00 -4.13
CA LEU A 41 -4.74 -5.40 -3.73
C LEU A 41 -5.65 -6.33 -4.56
N GLN A 42 -6.91 -5.94 -4.77
CA GLN A 42 -7.84 -6.72 -5.59
C GLN A 42 -7.36 -6.88 -7.04
N VAL A 43 -6.73 -5.84 -7.60
CA VAL A 43 -6.14 -5.93 -8.94
C VAL A 43 -4.88 -6.78 -8.93
N LEU A 44 -4.00 -6.63 -7.93
CA LEU A 44 -2.78 -7.44 -7.78
C LEU A 44 -3.10 -8.94 -7.69
N LEU A 45 -4.12 -9.32 -6.91
CA LEU A 45 -4.53 -10.72 -6.75
C LEU A 45 -5.14 -11.33 -8.03
N ARG A 46 -5.73 -10.50 -8.91
CA ARG A 46 -6.37 -10.94 -10.16
C ARG A 46 -5.44 -10.90 -11.36
N THR A 47 -4.33 -10.19 -11.25
CA THR A 47 -3.41 -9.97 -12.36
C THR A 47 -2.44 -11.13 -12.48
N SER A 48 -2.37 -11.74 -13.66
CA SER A 48 -1.37 -12.76 -13.98
C SER A 48 -0.34 -12.17 -14.94
N GLY A 49 0.87 -11.90 -14.45
CA GLY A 49 1.99 -11.45 -15.28
C GLY A 49 2.78 -10.30 -14.66
N LYS A 50 4.12 -10.40 -14.76
CA LYS A 50 5.04 -9.42 -14.16
C LYS A 50 4.77 -7.99 -14.62
N GLU A 51 4.59 -7.76 -15.92
CA GLU A 51 4.37 -6.43 -16.49
C GLU A 51 3.10 -5.77 -15.95
N ALA A 52 1.99 -6.51 -15.92
CA ALA A 52 0.73 -5.99 -15.39
C ALA A 52 0.81 -5.74 -13.88
N THR A 53 1.49 -6.59 -13.12
CA THR A 53 1.78 -6.36 -11.70
C THR A 53 2.62 -5.09 -11.48
N ASP A 54 3.68 -4.90 -12.29
CA ASP A 54 4.53 -3.71 -12.22
C ASP A 54 3.74 -2.42 -12.50
N HIS A 55 2.77 -2.46 -13.42
CA HIS A 55 1.89 -1.33 -13.72
C HIS A 55 0.98 -0.97 -12.54
N VAL A 56 0.46 -1.97 -11.82
CA VAL A 56 -0.36 -1.74 -10.62
C VAL A 56 0.47 -1.09 -9.52
N TRP A 57 1.71 -1.55 -9.32
CA TRP A 57 2.63 -0.92 -8.37
C TRP A 57 3.01 0.50 -8.76
N LEU A 58 3.27 0.77 -10.05
CA LEU A 58 3.56 2.10 -10.54
C LEU A 58 2.36 3.05 -10.34
N ALA A 59 1.15 2.59 -10.61
CA ALA A 59 -0.06 3.36 -10.36
C ALA A 59 -0.25 3.66 -8.86
N PHE A 60 0.02 2.66 -8.01
CA PHE A 60 -0.02 2.85 -6.56
C PHE A 60 1.05 3.84 -6.10
N TRP A 61 2.27 3.77 -6.62
CA TRP A 61 3.34 4.72 -6.33
C TRP A 61 2.93 6.16 -6.66
N HIS A 62 2.37 6.40 -7.86
CA HIS A 62 1.86 7.72 -8.23
C HIS A 62 0.75 8.21 -7.30
N TYR A 63 -0.13 7.31 -6.87
CA TYR A 63 -1.12 7.64 -5.85
C TYR A 63 -0.47 8.05 -4.54
N LEU A 64 0.55 7.33 -4.05
CA LEU A 64 1.23 7.62 -2.78
C LEU A 64 1.91 9.00 -2.76
N VAL A 65 2.63 9.35 -3.83
CA VAL A 65 3.37 10.62 -3.93
C VAL A 65 2.50 11.80 -4.37
N ALA A 66 1.25 11.56 -4.79
CA ALA A 66 0.34 12.63 -5.18
C ALA A 66 0.17 13.65 -4.03
N PRO A 67 0.05 14.96 -4.33
CA PRO A 67 -0.12 15.98 -3.31
C PRO A 67 -1.32 15.73 -2.40
N ARG A 68 -1.23 16.19 -1.15
CA ARG A 68 -2.35 16.17 -0.19
C ARG A 68 -3.52 16.98 -0.72
N THR A 69 -4.72 16.42 -0.68
CA THR A 69 -5.97 17.10 -1.06
C THR A 69 -7.07 16.81 -0.06
N ARG A 70 -8.22 17.49 -0.18
CA ARG A 70 -9.41 17.16 0.64
C ARG A 70 -9.88 15.70 0.50
N ARG A 71 -9.53 15.03 -0.61
CA ARG A 71 -9.91 13.63 -0.89
C ARG A 71 -8.79 12.63 -0.62
N LYS A 72 -7.58 13.10 -0.30
CA LYS A 72 -6.40 12.30 0.01
C LYS A 72 -5.61 13.01 1.11
N PRO A 73 -5.81 12.64 2.39
CA PRO A 73 -5.31 13.41 3.52
C PRO A 73 -3.79 13.29 3.74
N PHE A 74 -3.08 12.46 2.97
CA PHE A 74 -1.63 12.28 3.07
C PHE A 74 -0.91 12.55 1.73
N GLY A 75 0.41 12.71 1.79
CA GLY A 75 1.29 12.71 0.62
C GLY A 75 2.68 12.28 1.05
N LEU A 76 3.17 11.19 0.48
CA LEU A 76 4.48 10.63 0.82
C LEU A 76 5.58 11.23 -0.03
N SER A 77 6.79 11.30 0.53
CA SER A 77 7.99 11.46 -0.29
C SER A 77 8.17 10.26 -1.24
N GLY A 78 8.84 10.46 -2.38
CA GLY A 78 9.13 9.36 -3.32
C GLY A 78 9.85 8.20 -2.63
N ARG A 79 10.81 8.52 -1.76
CA ARG A 79 11.54 7.54 -0.95
C ARG A 79 10.63 6.77 0.02
N ALA A 80 9.70 7.45 0.71
CA ALA A 80 8.78 6.79 1.61
C ALA A 80 7.79 5.89 0.86
N ALA A 81 7.35 6.31 -0.34
CA ALA A 81 6.53 5.49 -1.21
C ALA A 81 7.26 4.21 -1.66
N ASP A 82 8.53 4.33 -2.07
CA ASP A 82 9.35 3.17 -2.46
C ASP A 82 9.54 2.17 -1.30
N LEU A 83 9.81 2.69 -0.10
CA LEU A 83 9.94 1.87 1.11
C LEU A 83 8.63 1.15 1.44
N LEU A 84 7.50 1.85 1.38
CA LEU A 84 6.18 1.26 1.61
C LEU A 84 5.88 0.13 0.63
N ILE A 85 6.09 0.38 -0.67
CA ILE A 85 5.85 -0.60 -1.72
C ILE A 85 6.76 -1.82 -1.52
N THR A 86 8.03 -1.62 -1.14
CA THR A 86 8.95 -2.71 -0.85
C THR A 86 8.42 -3.59 0.29
N GLU A 87 7.94 -2.99 1.38
CA GLU A 87 7.35 -3.73 2.49
C GLU A 87 6.08 -4.47 2.07
N PHE A 88 5.22 -3.85 1.26
CA PHE A 88 3.97 -4.45 0.79
C PHE A 88 4.24 -5.62 -0.16
N GLN A 89 5.20 -5.47 -1.09
CA GLN A 89 5.66 -6.54 -1.97
C GLN A 89 6.28 -7.70 -1.19
N SER A 90 7.09 -7.40 -0.17
CA SER A 90 7.67 -8.41 0.73
C SER A 90 6.59 -9.19 1.47
N ALA A 91 5.55 -8.49 1.97
CA ALA A 91 4.40 -9.12 2.60
C ALA A 91 3.63 -10.05 1.64
N LEU A 92 3.49 -9.67 0.37
CA LEU A 92 2.83 -10.49 -0.66
C LEU A 92 3.69 -11.65 -1.18
N SER A 93 5.03 -11.51 -1.12
CA SER A 93 5.97 -12.48 -1.69
C SER A 93 6.41 -13.55 -0.69
N ARG A 94 6.15 -13.38 0.61
CA ARG A 94 6.48 -14.39 1.62
C ARG A 94 5.65 -15.65 1.37
N PRO A 95 6.30 -16.77 0.95
CA PRO A 95 5.59 -18.01 0.76
C PRO A 95 5.14 -18.55 2.12
N SER A 96 3.96 -19.18 2.11
CA SER A 96 3.37 -19.95 3.21
C SER A 96 4.35 -20.89 3.90
#